data_AF-A0A7S6QWR9-F1
#
_entry.id   AF-A0A7S6QWR9-F1
#
_cell.length_a   1.000
_cell.length_b   1.000
_cell.length_c   1.000
_cell.angle_alpha   90.00
_cell.angle_beta   90.00
_cell.angle_gamma   90.00
#
_symmetry.space_group_name_H-M   'P 1'
#
loop_
_entity.id
_entity.type
_entity.pdbx_description
1 polymer ?
#
loop_
_entity_poly.entity_id
_entity_poly.type
_entity_poly.pdbx_seq_one_letter_code
_entity_poly.pdbx_strand_id
1 'polypeptide(L)'
;REKDYKEPGPAPLFEPGELASWSFWRAGIAEFMATFLFLYITILTVMGVKRSDNVCTDSVGIQGIAWAFGGMIFCLVYCTAGISGGHINPAVTFGLFLARKLSLPRAVFYMICQCLGAICGAGVVKGFMESEYEMDGGGANTVAHGYTKG
;
A
#
# COMPACT_ATOMS: atom_id res chain seq x y z
N ARG A 1 -33.23 18.01 12.21
CA ARG A 1 -32.75 17.03 11.20
C ARG A 1 -31.90 16.01 11.93
N GLU A 2 -32.38 14.78 12.09
CA GLU A 2 -31.51 13.67 12.53
C GLU A 2 -30.44 13.43 11.45
N LYS A 3 -29.22 13.10 11.86
CA LYS A 3 -28.17 12.68 10.92
C LYS A 3 -28.50 11.25 10.46
N ASP A 4 -28.55 11.03 9.15
CA ASP A 4 -28.77 9.70 8.55
C ASP A 4 -27.64 8.70 8.88
N TYR A 5 -26.47 9.21 9.30
CA TYR A 5 -25.35 8.40 9.76
C TYR A 5 -25.11 8.60 11.26
N LYS A 6 -25.25 7.51 12.01
CA LYS A 6 -24.82 7.41 13.41
C LYS A 6 -23.52 6.62 13.44
N GLU A 7 -22.45 7.25 13.90
CA GLU A 7 -21.16 6.58 14.02
C GLU A 7 -21.24 5.37 14.96
N PRO A 8 -20.67 4.22 14.59
CA PRO A 8 -20.55 3.11 15.51
C PRO A 8 -19.70 3.51 16.71
N GLY A 9 -20.01 2.91 17.86
CA GLY A 9 -19.23 3.09 19.08
C GLY A 9 -17.76 2.70 18.92
N PRO A 10 -16.89 3.11 19.85
CA PRO A 10 -15.47 2.79 19.79
C PRO A 10 -15.25 1.27 19.80
N ALA A 11 -14.40 0.78 18.90
CA ALA A 11 -14.07 -0.62 18.80
C ALA A 11 -13.42 -1.13 20.11
N PRO A 12 -13.73 -2.37 20.53
CA PRO A 12 -13.00 -3.00 21.62
C PRO A 12 -11.52 -3.12 21.24
N LEU A 13 -10.63 -2.87 22.21
CA LEU A 13 -9.19 -2.96 21.97
C LEU A 13 -8.76 -4.38 21.60
N PHE A 14 -9.42 -5.38 22.18
CA PHE A 14 -9.14 -6.79 21.96
C PHE A 14 -10.45 -7.56 21.76
N GLU A 15 -10.57 -8.23 20.63
CA GLU A 15 -11.74 -9.04 20.27
C GLU A 15 -11.28 -10.37 19.65
N PRO A 16 -11.00 -11.39 20.49
CA PRO A 16 -10.40 -12.64 20.02
C PRO A 16 -11.31 -13.44 19.10
N GLY A 17 -12.62 -13.21 19.15
CA GLY A 17 -13.61 -13.82 18.26
C GLY A 17 -13.42 -13.46 16.78
N GLU A 18 -12.77 -12.32 16.47
CA GLU A 18 -12.48 -11.95 15.09
C GLU A 18 -11.53 -12.93 14.38
N LEU A 19 -10.61 -13.56 15.11
CA LEU A 19 -9.61 -14.46 14.53
C LEU A 19 -10.24 -15.74 13.95
N ALA A 20 -11.40 -16.15 14.49
CA ALA A 20 -12.17 -17.28 13.98
C ALA A 20 -13.08 -16.90 12.80
N SER A 21 -13.23 -15.60 12.50
CA SER A 21 -14.14 -15.12 11.46
C SER A 21 -13.54 -15.29 10.06
N TRP A 22 -14.31 -15.87 9.15
CA TRP A 22 -13.91 -15.96 7.74
C TRP A 22 -13.72 -14.59 7.08
N SER A 23 -14.51 -13.60 7.50
CA SER A 23 -14.38 -12.22 7.01
C SER A 23 -13.07 -11.58 7.42
N PHE A 24 -12.48 -11.96 8.57
CA PHE A 24 -11.18 -11.47 9.01
C PHE A 24 -10.06 -11.93 8.06
N TRP A 25 -10.03 -13.22 7.74
CA TRP A 25 -9.05 -13.78 6.82
C TRP A 25 -9.20 -13.23 5.40
N ARG A 26 -10.44 -13.10 4.90
CA ARG A 26 -10.72 -12.45 3.62
C ARG A 26 -10.22 -11.01 3.57
N ALA A 27 -10.39 -10.27 4.66
CA ALA A 27 -9.90 -8.90 4.76
C ALA A 27 -8.37 -8.83 4.74
N GLY A 28 -7.67 -9.74 5.41
CA GLY A 28 -6.21 -9.84 5.34
C GLY A 28 -5.71 -10.16 3.94
N ILE A 29 -6.36 -11.10 3.24
CA ILE A 29 -6.03 -11.42 1.84
C ILE A 29 -6.26 -10.19 0.94
N ALA A 30 -7.34 -9.44 1.15
CA ALA A 30 -7.61 -8.21 0.41
C ALA A 30 -6.52 -7.15 0.63
N GLU A 31 -6.10 -6.92 1.87
CA GLU A 31 -5.00 -6.00 2.20
C GLU A 31 -3.65 -6.46 1.61
N PHE A 32 -3.36 -7.77 1.64
CA PHE A 32 -2.18 -8.34 1.00
C PHE A 32 -2.19 -8.10 -0.52
N MET A 33 -3.27 -8.51 -1.21
CA MET A 33 -3.38 -8.40 -2.65
C MET A 33 -3.40 -6.95 -3.13
N ALA A 34 -4.08 -6.06 -2.40
CA ALA A 34 -4.10 -4.64 -2.73
C ALA A 34 -2.70 -4.03 -2.58
N THR A 35 -1.99 -4.32 -1.49
CA THR A 35 -0.64 -3.80 -1.29
C THR A 35 0.36 -4.40 -2.28
N PHE A 36 0.21 -5.68 -2.62
CA PHE A 36 0.95 -6.32 -3.70
C PHE A 36 0.80 -5.59 -5.03
N LEU A 37 -0.44 -5.37 -5.48
CA LEU A 37 -0.73 -4.67 -6.73
C LEU A 37 -0.26 -3.22 -6.69
N PHE A 38 -0.42 -2.55 -5.54
CA PHE A 38 0.04 -1.18 -5.34
C PHE A 38 1.55 -1.05 -5.58
N LEU A 39 2.36 -1.88 -4.92
CA LEU A 39 3.82 -1.82 -5.06
C LEU A 39 4.28 -2.35 -6.43
N TYR A 40 3.65 -3.40 -6.96
CA TYR A 40 3.97 -3.92 -8.28
C TYR A 40 3.83 -2.85 -9.36
N ILE A 41 2.66 -2.19 -9.45
CA ILE A 41 2.40 -1.19 -10.49
C ILE A 41 3.24 0.07 -10.29
N THR A 42 3.35 0.57 -9.05
CA THR A 42 4.06 1.82 -8.80
C THR A 42 5.57 1.69 -8.99
N ILE A 43 6.18 0.61 -8.50
CA ILE A 43 7.61 0.35 -8.71
C ILE A 43 7.87 0.12 -10.20
N LEU A 44 7.06 -0.69 -10.89
CA LEU A 44 7.22 -0.89 -12.34
C LEU A 44 7.15 0.42 -13.12
N THR A 45 6.25 1.34 -12.72
CA THR A 45 6.15 2.67 -13.32
C THR A 45 7.42 3.49 -13.10
N VAL A 46 7.95 3.50 -11.86
CA VAL A 46 9.20 4.21 -11.54
C VAL A 46 10.38 3.65 -12.33
N MET A 47 10.49 2.32 -12.38
CA MET A 47 11.55 1.63 -13.14
C MET A 47 11.44 1.93 -14.65
N GLY A 48 10.22 1.96 -15.20
CA GLY A 48 10.00 2.34 -16.59
C GLY A 48 10.44 3.78 -16.90
N VAL A 49 10.21 4.71 -15.97
CA VAL A 49 10.70 6.09 -16.12
C VAL A 49 12.22 6.17 -15.99
N LYS A 50 12.83 5.47 -15.04
CA LYS A 50 14.29 5.48 -14.84
C LYS A 50 15.06 4.85 -16.00
N ARG A 51 14.49 3.84 -16.66
CA ARG A 51 15.06 3.20 -17.85
C ARG A 51 15.02 4.08 -19.10
N SER A 52 14.20 5.13 -19.11
CA SER A 52 14.03 5.99 -20.28
C SER A 52 15.24 6.89 -20.52
N ASP A 53 15.69 6.99 -21.77
CA ASP A 53 16.78 7.91 -22.16
C ASP A 53 16.38 9.38 -21.96
N ASN A 54 15.10 9.70 -22.13
CA ASN A 54 14.56 11.03 -21.86
C ASN A 54 13.24 10.93 -21.10
N VAL A 55 13.22 11.52 -19.91
CA VAL A 55 12.05 11.51 -19.01
C VAL A 55 10.86 12.25 -19.62
N CYS A 56 11.10 13.28 -20.44
CA CYS A 56 10.06 14.15 -20.98
C CYS A 56 9.41 13.63 -22.27
N THR A 57 10.14 12.86 -23.08
CA THR A 57 9.67 12.42 -24.41
C THR A 57 9.37 10.92 -24.47
N ASP A 58 10.14 10.11 -23.75
CA ASP A 58 10.15 8.65 -23.92
C ASP A 58 9.59 7.91 -22.68
N SER A 59 9.05 8.65 -21.71
CA SER A 59 8.46 8.09 -20.50
C SER A 59 7.16 8.77 -20.08
N VAL A 60 6.44 8.17 -19.13
CA VAL A 60 5.27 8.79 -18.49
C VAL A 60 5.64 9.99 -17.59
N GLY A 61 6.93 10.21 -17.35
CA GLY A 61 7.47 11.30 -16.55
C GLY A 61 7.13 11.22 -15.06
N ILE A 62 7.61 12.21 -14.30
CA ILE A 62 7.33 12.33 -12.86
C ILE A 62 5.82 12.48 -12.61
N GLN A 63 5.11 13.15 -13.51
CA GLN A 63 3.65 13.28 -13.44
C GLN A 63 2.94 11.93 -13.57
N GLY A 64 3.43 11.04 -14.46
CA GLY A 64 2.92 9.68 -14.59
C GLY A 64 3.17 8.83 -13.36
N ILE A 65 4.34 8.97 -12.71
CA ILE A 65 4.61 8.33 -11.42
C ILE A 65 3.58 8.81 -10.38
N ALA A 66 3.36 10.12 -10.25
CA ALA A 66 2.37 10.66 -9.32
C ALA A 66 0.96 10.11 -9.56
N TRP A 67 0.55 10.00 -10.83
CA TRP A 67 -0.73 9.39 -11.22
C TRP A 67 -0.79 7.89 -10.90
N ALA A 68 0.30 7.15 -11.08
CA ALA A 68 0.32 5.73 -10.72
C ALA A 68 0.11 5.54 -9.21
N PHE A 69 0.80 6.31 -8.37
CA PHE A 69 0.61 6.23 -6.92
C PHE A 69 -0.81 6.63 -6.49
N GLY A 70 -1.29 7.81 -6.90
CA GLY A 70 -2.62 8.30 -6.52
C GLY A 70 -3.75 7.47 -7.11
N GLY A 71 -3.65 7.12 -8.39
CA GLY A 71 -4.63 6.32 -9.12
C GLY A 71 -4.75 4.91 -8.57
N MET A 72 -3.63 4.25 -8.25
CA MET A 72 -3.67 2.92 -7.63
C MET A 72 -4.31 2.95 -6.25
N ILE A 73 -4.01 3.95 -5.40
CA ILE A 73 -4.69 4.09 -4.12
C ILE A 73 -6.20 4.28 -4.33
N PHE A 74 -6.61 5.17 -5.23
CA PHE A 74 -8.03 5.38 -5.53
C PHE A 74 -8.74 4.07 -5.96
N CYS A 75 -8.18 3.37 -6.95
CA CYS A 75 -8.77 2.13 -7.46
C CYS A 75 -8.82 1.02 -6.40
N LEU A 76 -7.71 0.80 -5.69
CA LEU A 76 -7.60 -0.28 -4.73
C LEU A 76 -8.46 -0.04 -3.48
N VAL A 77 -8.51 1.19 -2.97
CA VAL A 77 -9.42 1.56 -1.88
C VAL A 77 -10.86 1.33 -2.33
N TYR A 78 -11.24 1.78 -3.54
CA TYR A 78 -12.58 1.55 -4.07
C TYR A 78 -12.95 0.06 -4.13
N CYS A 79 -12.02 -0.79 -4.58
CA CYS A 79 -12.24 -2.24 -4.66
C CYS A 79 -12.28 -2.95 -3.29
N THR A 80 -11.51 -2.47 -2.31
CA THR A 80 -11.31 -3.19 -1.03
C THR A 80 -12.04 -2.57 0.16
N ALA A 81 -12.60 -1.36 0.03
CA ALA A 81 -13.33 -0.67 1.09
C ALA A 81 -14.46 -1.54 1.67
N GLY A 82 -15.22 -2.24 0.83
CA GLY A 82 -16.31 -3.13 1.26
C GLY A 82 -15.87 -4.46 1.88
N ILE A 83 -14.57 -4.80 1.82
CA ILE A 83 -14.03 -6.09 2.29
C ILE A 83 -13.16 -5.89 3.53
N SER A 84 -12.13 -5.04 3.44
CA SER A 84 -11.17 -4.81 4.53
C SER A 84 -11.27 -3.42 5.16
N GLY A 85 -11.92 -2.47 4.49
CA GLY A 85 -11.82 -1.04 4.79
C GLY A 85 -10.81 -0.30 3.91
N GLY A 86 -10.04 -1.03 3.09
CA GLY A 86 -9.12 -0.47 2.09
C GLY A 86 -8.01 0.38 2.69
N HIS A 87 -7.24 -0.17 3.64
CA HIS A 87 -6.20 0.60 4.31
C HIS A 87 -4.92 0.68 3.47
N ILE A 88 -4.44 -0.48 2.98
CA ILE A 88 -3.29 -0.66 2.05
C ILE A 88 -1.95 -0.15 2.63
N ASN A 89 -1.99 0.44 3.82
CA ASN A 89 -0.92 1.20 4.43
C ASN A 89 -0.92 0.99 5.95
N PRO A 90 0.23 0.60 6.54
CA PRO A 90 0.37 0.44 7.97
C PRO A 90 0.06 1.72 8.76
N ALA A 91 0.43 2.90 8.25
CA ALA A 91 0.17 4.18 8.91
C ALA A 91 -1.33 4.53 8.95
N VAL A 92 -2.06 4.23 7.87
CA VAL A 92 -3.54 4.40 7.83
C VAL A 92 -4.20 3.46 8.83
N THR A 93 -3.78 2.19 8.82
CA THR A 93 -4.25 1.17 9.76
C THR A 93 -3.99 1.59 11.21
N PHE A 94 -2.79 2.10 11.50
CA PHE A 94 -2.41 2.57 12.82
C PHE A 94 -3.22 3.79 13.26
N GLY A 95 -3.42 4.77 12.36
CA GLY A 95 -4.26 5.94 12.65
C GLY A 95 -5.69 5.57 13.01
N LEU A 96 -6.29 4.63 12.28
CA LEU A 96 -7.65 4.13 12.56
C LEU A 96 -7.71 3.31 13.86
N PHE A 97 -6.66 2.57 14.19
CA PHE A 97 -6.51 1.91 15.48
C PHE A 97 -6.47 2.94 16.63
N LEU A 98 -5.66 3.99 16.52
CA LEU A 98 -5.60 5.06 17.53
C LEU A 98 -6.94 5.79 17.70
N ALA A 99 -7.69 5.93 16.61
CA ALA A 99 -9.05 6.48 16.62
C ALA A 99 -10.12 5.50 17.16
N ARG A 100 -9.74 4.31 17.63
CA ARG A 100 -10.63 3.22 18.07
C ARG A 100 -11.68 2.84 17.02
N LYS A 101 -11.28 2.84 15.75
CA LYS A 101 -12.09 2.32 14.63
C LYS A 101 -11.68 0.89 14.25
N LEU A 102 -10.62 0.35 14.85
CA LEU A 102 -10.06 -0.97 14.58
C LEU A 102 -9.60 -1.64 15.88
N SER A 103 -9.76 -2.96 15.98
CA SER A 103 -9.21 -3.77 17.09
C SER A 103 -7.69 -3.94 16.93
N LEU A 104 -6.97 -4.19 18.03
CA LEU A 104 -5.53 -4.42 17.99
C LEU A 104 -5.13 -5.67 17.16
N PRO A 105 -5.81 -6.84 17.30
CA PRO A 105 -5.48 -8.02 16.49
C PRO A 105 -5.61 -7.77 14.99
N ARG A 106 -6.68 -7.07 14.58
CA ARG A 106 -6.90 -6.70 13.18
C ARG A 106 -5.86 -5.70 12.68
N ALA A 107 -5.50 -4.71 13.50
CA ALA A 107 -4.46 -3.74 13.15
C ALA A 107 -3.12 -4.43 12.85
N VAL A 108 -2.66 -5.30 13.76
CA VAL A 108 -1.39 -6.03 13.60
C VAL A 108 -1.45 -6.96 12.39
N PHE A 109 -2.54 -7.71 12.22
CA PHE A 109 -2.71 -8.61 11.10
C PHE A 109 -2.67 -7.88 9.75
N TYR A 110 -3.37 -6.76 9.62
CA TYR A 110 -3.34 -5.94 8.42
C TYR A 110 -1.95 -5.42 8.11
N MET A 111 -1.21 -4.91 9.10
CA MET A 111 0.16 -4.43 8.90
C MET A 111 1.09 -5.53 8.40
N ILE A 112 0.95 -6.76 8.93
CA ILE A 112 1.72 -7.92 8.44
C ILE A 112 1.35 -8.23 6.99
N CYS A 113 0.06 -8.33 6.67
CA CYS A 113 -0.41 -8.59 5.30
C CYS A 113 0.05 -7.51 4.32
N GLN A 114 0.00 -6.23 4.71
CA GLN A 114 0.46 -5.10 3.91
C GLN A 114 1.96 -5.19 3.65
N CYS A 115 2.78 -5.42 4.68
CA CYS A 115 4.23 -5.57 4.53
C CYS A 115 4.59 -6.76 3.63
N LEU A 116 3.95 -7.91 3.82
CA LEU A 116 4.17 -9.08 2.97
C LEU A 116 3.75 -8.81 1.52
N GLY A 117 2.60 -8.16 1.31
CA GLY A 117 2.13 -7.76 -0.02
C GLY A 117 3.12 -6.83 -0.70
N ALA A 118 3.60 -5.81 0.00
CA ALA A 118 4.60 -4.87 -0.50
C ALA A 118 5.90 -5.58 -0.91
N ILE A 119 6.42 -6.48 -0.07
CA ILE A 119 7.62 -7.28 -0.37
C ILE A 119 7.41 -8.14 -1.61
N CYS A 120 6.28 -8.85 -1.72
CA CYS A 120 5.97 -9.67 -2.88
C CYS A 120 5.83 -8.82 -4.16
N GLY A 121 5.18 -7.65 -4.08
CA GLY A 121 4.99 -6.75 -5.23
C GLY A 121 6.33 -6.25 -5.76
N ALA A 122 7.20 -5.76 -4.85
CA ALA A 122 8.56 -5.36 -5.19
C ALA A 122 9.41 -6.54 -5.73
N GLY A 123 9.28 -7.71 -5.12
CA GLY A 123 10.01 -8.92 -5.51
C GLY A 123 9.66 -9.41 -6.91
N VAL A 124 8.39 -9.30 -7.34
CA VAL A 124 7.99 -9.63 -8.71
C VAL A 124 8.60 -8.66 -9.72
N VAL A 125 8.64 -7.37 -9.42
CA VAL A 125 9.31 -6.39 -10.31
C VAL A 125 10.81 -6.69 -10.40
N LYS A 126 11.46 -6.97 -9.26
CA LYS A 126 12.87 -7.41 -9.26
C LYS A 126 13.06 -8.68 -10.12
N GLY A 127 12.17 -9.66 -10.02
CA GLY A 127 12.26 -10.89 -10.82
C GLY A 127 12.11 -10.68 -12.33
N PHE A 128 11.38 -9.65 -12.77
CA PHE A 128 11.24 -9.34 -14.20
C PHE A 128 12.34 -8.42 -14.75
N MET A 129 12.97 -7.61 -13.90
CA MET A 129 13.93 -6.57 -14.32
C MET A 129 15.13 -6.54 -13.37
N GLU A 130 15.77 -7.69 -13.13
CA GLU A 130 16.75 -7.86 -12.03
C GLU A 130 17.92 -6.88 -12.11
N SER A 131 18.58 -6.77 -13.28
CA SER A 131 19.75 -5.91 -13.45
C SER A 131 19.39 -4.44 -13.25
N GLU A 132 18.34 -3.96 -13.89
CA GLU A 132 17.89 -2.58 -13.79
C GLU A 132 17.42 -2.26 -12.37
N TYR A 133 16.67 -3.18 -11.74
CA TYR A 133 16.20 -3.02 -10.37
C TYR A 133 17.36 -2.82 -9.38
N GLU A 134 18.44 -3.59 -9.53
CA GLU A 134 19.62 -3.43 -8.67
C GLU A 134 20.39 -2.14 -8.95
N MET A 135 20.55 -1.76 -10.22
CA MET A 135 21.22 -0.50 -10.58
C MET A 135 20.46 0.75 -10.09
N ASP A 136 19.14 0.72 -10.18
CA ASP A 136 18.28 1.86 -9.87
C ASP A 136 17.75 1.87 -8.42
N GLY A 137 18.20 0.92 -7.59
CA GLY A 137 17.78 0.79 -6.18
C GLY A 137 16.29 0.47 -6.03
N GLY A 138 15.69 -0.23 -6.99
CA GLY A 138 14.28 -0.64 -6.97
C GLY A 138 13.28 0.51 -6.97
N GLY A 139 13.68 1.67 -7.48
CA GLY A 139 12.85 2.88 -7.45
C GLY A 139 12.73 3.51 -6.05
N ALA A 140 13.56 3.11 -5.09
CA ALA A 140 13.60 3.74 -3.78
C ALA A 140 14.03 5.21 -3.87
N ASN A 141 13.46 6.04 -2.99
CA ASN A 141 13.88 7.43 -2.84
C ASN A 141 15.26 7.48 -2.18
N THR A 142 16.19 8.17 -2.81
CA THR A 142 17.52 8.43 -2.27
C THR A 142 17.70 9.92 -2.01
N VAL A 143 18.55 10.25 -1.04
CA VAL A 143 18.87 11.66 -0.75
C VAL A 143 19.74 12.20 -1.88
N ALA A 144 19.48 13.43 -2.31
CA ALA A 144 20.28 14.07 -3.34
C ALA A 144 21.74 14.21 -2.88
N HIS A 145 22.68 14.07 -3.83
CA HIS A 145 24.09 14.20 -3.55
C HIS A 145 24.41 15.55 -2.88
N GLY A 146 25.18 15.53 -1.78
CA GLY A 146 25.54 16.72 -1.00
C GLY A 146 24.58 17.07 0.15
N TYR A 147 23.50 16.32 0.34
CA TYR A 147 22.56 16.52 1.46
C TYR A 147 22.69 15.48 2.59
N THR A 148 23.59 14.50 2.46
CA THR A 148 24.03 13.61 3.55
C THR A 148 25.50 13.86 3.88
N LYS A 149 25.88 13.74 5.17
CA LYS A 149 27.29 13.79 5.63
C LYS A 149 27.98 12.42 5.62
N GLY A 150 27.45 11.45 4.88
CA GLY A 150 27.96 10.09 4.71
C GLY A 150 27.62 9.59 3.34
#